data_AF-A0A9E1IG21-F1
#
_entry.id   AF-A0A9E1IG21-F1
#
_cell.length_a   1.000
_cell.length_b   1.000
_cell.length_c   1.000
_cell.angle_alpha   90.00
_cell.angle_beta   90.00
_cell.angle_gamma   90.00
#
_symmetry.space_group_name_H-M   'P 1'
#
loop_
_entity.id
_entity.type
_entity.pdbx_description
1 polymer ?
#
loop_
_entity_poly.entity_id
_entity_poly.type
_entity_poly.pdbx_seq_one_letter_code
_entity_poly.pdbx_strand_id
1 'polypeptide(L)' 'AVVIGGPQITAAGLTFNPWAFEGEVVEIVDRDKQVEKGRILEALQQSKGNQTQAARNLGMPRSSLLYRMKKHGIKVT' A
#
# COMPACT_ATOMS: atom_id res chain seq x y z
N ALA A 1 29.91 -6.82 -33.50
CA ALA A 1 28.75 -6.07 -32.97
C ALA A 1 29.06 -5.70 -31.53
N VAL A 2 28.98 -4.41 -31.19
CA VAL A 2 29.25 -3.94 -29.82
C VAL A 2 27.98 -4.16 -29.00
N VAL A 3 28.09 -4.90 -27.91
CA VAL A 3 27.06 -4.95 -26.87
C VAL A 3 27.67 -4.30 -25.64
N ILE A 4 27.22 -3.08 -25.34
CA ILE A 4 27.59 -2.35 -24.12
C ILE A 4 26.84 -3.04 -22.97
N GLY A 5 27.45 -4.06 -22.38
CA GLY A 5 26.77 -4.99 -21.46
C GLY A 5 26.73 -4.48 -20.03
N GLY A 6 25.76 -3.64 -19.70
CA GLY A 6 25.38 -3.38 -18.30
C GLY A 6 24.91 -4.66 -17.58
N PRO A 7 24.58 -4.59 -16.28
CA PRO A 7 24.13 -5.74 -15.50
C PRO A 7 22.99 -6.47 -16.23
N GLN A 8 23.18 -7.76 -16.52
CA GLN A 8 22.15 -8.57 -17.16
C GLN A 8 21.05 -8.90 -16.14
N ILE A 9 19.93 -8.18 -16.22
CA ILE A 9 18.72 -8.49 -15.44
C ILE A 9 18.02 -9.65 -16.16
N THR A 10 18.34 -10.88 -15.76
CA THR A 10 17.67 -12.08 -16.25
C THR A 10 16.40 -12.34 -15.44
N ALA A 11 15.42 -13.06 -15.99
CA ALA A 11 14.22 -13.45 -15.25
C ALA A 11 14.54 -14.23 -13.97
N ALA A 12 15.65 -14.98 -13.97
CA ALA A 12 16.17 -15.70 -12.79
C ALA A 12 16.76 -14.78 -11.70
N GLY A 13 17.15 -13.54 -12.06
CA GLY A 13 17.64 -12.53 -11.13
C GLY A 13 16.55 -11.62 -10.55
N LEU A 14 15.30 -11.78 -11.00
CA LEU A 14 14.15 -11.13 -10.39
C LEU A 14 13.65 -11.99 -9.23
N THR A 15 13.84 -11.54 -7.99
CA THR A 15 13.11 -12.09 -6.85
C THR A 15 11.64 -11.70 -7.00
N PHE A 16 10.83 -12.60 -7.57
CA PHE A 16 9.37 -12.48 -7.54
C PHE A 16 8.89 -12.76 -6.13
N ASN A 17 8.85 -11.72 -5.31
CA ASN A 17 8.11 -11.74 -4.06
C ASN A 17 6.73 -11.10 -4.31
N PRO A 18 5.67 -11.90 -4.53
CA PRO A 18 4.34 -11.39 -4.86
C PRO A 18 3.74 -10.49 -3.76
N TRP A 19 4.37 -10.44 -2.58
CA TRP A 19 4.02 -9.59 -1.44
C TRP A 19 5.23 -8.86 -0.85
N ALA A 20 6.16 -8.32 -1.65
CA ALA A 20 7.29 -7.51 -1.12
C ALA A 20 6.89 -6.23 -0.33
N PHE A 21 5.60 -6.03 -0.09
CA PHE A 21 5.02 -5.13 0.91
C PHE A 21 4.41 -5.87 2.10
N GLU A 22 4.95 -7.02 2.52
CA GLU A 22 5.12 -7.26 3.95
C GLU A 22 6.06 -6.17 4.45
N GLY A 23 5.50 -4.96 4.60
CA GLY A 23 6.08 -4.02 5.53
C GLY A 23 6.14 -4.80 6.82
N GLU A 24 7.35 -5.00 7.34
CA GLU A 24 7.54 -5.27 8.76
C GLU A 24 6.50 -4.44 9.49
N VAL A 25 5.56 -5.11 10.13
CA VAL A 25 4.64 -4.45 11.06
C VAL A 25 5.50 -4.01 12.23
N VAL A 26 6.25 -2.93 12.03
CA VAL A 26 6.91 -2.25 13.12
C VAL A 26 5.75 -1.77 13.99
N GLU A 27 5.60 -2.38 15.17
CA GLU A 27 4.65 -1.93 16.19
C GLU A 27 5.09 -0.56 16.70
N ILE A 28 4.87 0.50 15.91
CA ILE A 28 5.12 1.86 16.32
C ILE A 28 3.82 2.41 16.91
N VAL A 29 3.74 2.29 18.24
CA VAL A 29 3.07 3.16 19.21
C VAL A 29 1.63 3.63 18.87
N ASP A 30 0.70 3.31 19.78
CA ASP A 30 -0.75 3.53 19.74
C ASP A 30 -1.28 4.91 19.26
N ARG A 31 -0.45 5.98 19.26
CA ARG A 31 -0.80 7.28 18.65
C ARG A 31 -0.94 7.23 17.13
N ASP A 32 -0.14 6.41 16.45
CA ASP A 32 -0.12 6.36 14.99
C ASP A 32 -1.41 5.72 14.43
N LYS A 33 -2.02 4.78 15.17
CA LYS A 33 -3.25 4.08 14.77
C LYS A 33 -4.44 5.03 14.55
N GLN A 34 -4.63 6.00 15.44
CA GLN A 34 -5.75 6.94 15.35
C GLN A 34 -5.53 7.97 14.23
N VAL A 35 -4.28 8.40 14.03
CA VAL A 35 -3.90 9.29 12.92
C VAL A 35 -4.08 8.57 11.58
N GLU A 36 -3.63 7.32 11.48
CA GLU A 36 -3.82 6.48 10.29
C GLU A 36 -5.31 6.29 9.96
N LYS A 37 -6.12 5.93 10.96
CA LYS A 37 -7.57 5.78 10.79
C LYS A 37 -8.22 7.08 10.27
N GLY A 38 -7.84 8.23 10.84
CA GLY A 38 -8.32 9.54 10.40
C GLY A 38 -7.99 9.83 8.93
N ARG A 39 -6.74 9.58 8.51
CA ARG A 39 -6.31 9.76 7.11
C ARG A 39 -7.09 8.86 6.14
N ILE A 40 -7.35 7.61 6.54
CA ILE A 40 -8.14 6.67 5.72
C ILE A 40 -9.57 7.17 5.55
N LEU A 41 -10.21 7.62 6.63
CA LEU A 41 -11.58 8.14 6.58
C LEU A 41 -11.68 9.41 5.74
N GLU A 42 -10.72 10.32 5.89
CA GLU A 42 -10.67 11.56 5.10
C GLU A 42 -10.52 11.27 3.60
N ALA A 43 -9.60 10.38 3.22
CA ALA A 43 -9.41 10.00 1.82
C ALA A 43 -10.66 9.31 1.24
N LEU A 44 -11.35 8.47 2.03
CA LEU A 44 -12.62 7.86 1.64
C LEU A 44 -13.71 8.91 1.45
N GLN A 45 -13.79 9.90 2.33
CA GLN A 45 -14.76 11.00 2.23
C GLN A 45 -14.51 11.86 0.98
N GLN A 46 -13.25 12.27 0.76
CA GLN A 46 -12.84 13.04 -0.44
C GLN A 46 -13.15 12.28 -1.73
N SER A 47 -13.02 10.95 -1.68
CA SER A 47 -13.27 10.06 -2.82
C SER A 47 -14.73 9.59 -2.93
N LYS A 48 -15.65 10.11 -2.10
CA LYS A 48 -17.06 9.70 -2.04
C LYS A 48 -17.24 8.18 -1.93
N GLY A 49 -16.41 7.53 -1.13
CA GLY A 49 -16.42 6.07 -0.93
C GLY A 49 -15.69 5.25 -2.00
N ASN A 50 -15.15 5.88 -3.05
CA ASN A 50 -14.36 5.18 -4.05
C ASN A 50 -12.99 4.75 -3.47
N GLN A 51 -12.89 3.49 -3.07
CA GLN A 51 -11.71 2.90 -2.44
C GLN A 51 -10.46 2.95 -3.34
N THR A 52 -10.62 2.82 -4.65
CA THR A 52 -9.50 2.88 -5.59
C THR A 52 -8.93 4.30 -5.66
N GLN A 53 -9.79 5.31 -5.67
CA GLN A 53 -9.36 6.71 -5.65
C GLN A 53 -8.82 7.10 -4.27
N ALA A 54 -9.43 6.64 -3.18
CA ALA A 54 -8.92 6.88 -1.83
C ALA A 54 -7.52 6.29 -1.64
N ALA A 55 -7.27 5.08 -2.16
CA ALA A 55 -5.95 4.44 -2.09
C ALA A 55 -4.90 5.23 -2.89
N ARG A 56 -5.28 5.72 -4.08
CA ARG A 56 -4.42 6.60 -4.90
C ARG A 56 -4.09 7.90 -4.19
N ASN A 57 -5.07 8.55 -3.56
CA ASN A 57 -4.86 9.78 -2.79
C ASN A 57 -3.91 9.55 -1.60
N LEU A 58 -3.92 8.35 -1.01
CA LEU A 58 -3.02 7.94 0.06
C LEU A 58 -1.66 7.40 -0.44
N GLY A 59 -1.44 7.35 -1.75
CA GLY A 59 -0.18 6.86 -2.34
C GLY A 59 0.06 5.36 -2.11
N MET A 60 -1.00 4.57 -1.93
CA MET A 60 -0.90 3.14 -1.61
C MET A 60 -1.75 2.26 -2.52
N PRO A 61 -1.45 0.95 -2.64
CA PRO A 61 -2.30 0.02 -3.37
C PRO A 61 -3.68 -0.13 -2.73
N ARG A 62 -4.71 -0.39 -3.55
CA ARG A 62 -6.09 -0.66 -3.07
C ARG A 62 -6.13 -1.82 -2.08
N SER A 63 -5.39 -2.90 -2.34
CA SER A 63 -5.31 -4.07 -1.45
C SER A 63 -4.80 -3.70 -0.06
N SER A 64 -3.78 -2.85 0.01
CA SER A 64 -3.24 -2.33 1.27
C SER A 64 -4.26 -1.44 2.00
N LEU A 65 -5.03 -0.62 1.27
CA LEU A 65 -6.10 0.19 1.87
C LEU A 65 -7.18 -0.71 2.50
N LEU A 66 -7.63 -1.74 1.77
CA LEU A 66 -8.61 -2.71 2.27
C LEU A 66 -8.14 -3.42 3.54
N TYR A 67 -6.87 -3.83 3.58
CA TYR A 67 -6.28 -4.45 4.76
C TYR A 67 -6.31 -3.49 5.95
N ARG A 68 -5.87 -2.24 5.78
CA ARG A 68 -5.91 -1.23 6.84
C ARG A 68 -7.33 -0.91 7.29
N MET A 69 -8.28 -0.83 6.36
CA MET A 69 -9.70 -0.67 6.68
C MET A 69 -10.23 -1.83 7.54
N LYS A 70 -9.90 -3.08 7.17
CA LYS A 70 -10.27 -4.27 7.96
C LYS A 70 -9.65 -4.23 9.36
N LYS A 71 -8.36 -3.86 9.46
CA LYS A 71 -7.62 -3.72 10.72
C LYS A 71 -8.26 -2.67 11.65
N HIS A 72 -8.74 -1.57 11.10
CA HIS A 72 -9.37 -0.47 11.83
C HIS A 72 -10.90 -0.58 11.97
N GLY A 73 -11.50 -1.68 11.48
CA GLY A 73 -12.95 -1.90 11.51
C GLY A 73 -13.76 -0.94 10.64
N ILE A 74 -13.14 -0.30 9.64
CA ILE A 74 -13.80 0.66 8.74
C ILE A 74 -14.60 -0.12 7.70
N LYS A 75 -15.93 0.07 7.71
CA LYS A 75 -16.84 -0.43 6.68
C LYS A 75 -17.24 0.74 5.79
N VAL A 76 -17.10 0.57 4.47
CA VAL A 76 -17.66 1.50 3.49
C VAL A 76 -19.04 0.98 3.12
N THR A 77 -20.06 1.81 3.33
CA THR A 77 -21.46 1.57 2.93
C THR A 77 -21.68 2.03 1.50
#